data_AF-D3AY92-F1
#
_entry.id   AF-D3AY92-F1
#
_cell.length_a   1.000
_cell.length_b   1.000
_cell.length_c   1.000
_cell.angle_alpha   90.00
_cell.angle_beta   90.00
_cell.angle_gamma   90.00
#
_symmetry.space_group_name_H-M   'P 1'
#
loop_
_entity.id
_entity.type
_entity.pdbx_description
1 polymer ?
#
loop_
_entity_poly.entity_id
_entity_poly.type
_entity_poly.pdbx_seq_one_letter_code
_entity_poly.pdbx_strand_id
1 'polypeptide(L)'
;MGRPPEDEDTYLLGGATSKNPYSFMYPGVGTQSFLDLDAGGPSINDNSDNSNNNNNNNNNNNNNNNNNNNNLDKSIRDSVVLIGTNNENYDLSQSPPVKPNKIDGTHEHKIGEVLATAICGNDITSSIFYTSASCTQFAGIYAPFSLAIVCIVLYLFRKVYGEVGSALPLNGGAYNVLLNTTSKHVASLAAALTMISYVATAVVSAYSAMDYFNGLVPQVSDHYSTIVLLAIFACLNLIGIGESAIVASIIFICHMVTLTMIVFGGYIKLFYHHNFDVLRDNWNGVVPHSYTGCAAVPESSMKYLGHNFAYNIYFGFGAAMLGVTGFETSSNFIEQQERGVFPKTLRNMWAIVTFFNPLIGLLNLCYMYTCFISIVFFASKTDLAYLNKSILYIRDNEQTNWVRMVHCYTNEPPAELAKNVAIIDRCYPKIRIDLITVQGEFTPSTVEKISKLLKIPKNFMFIACPKSQSLNGIGDFGGVRCITLM
;
A
#
# COMPACT_ATOMS: atom_id res chain seq x y z
N MET A 1 13.48 25.03 -45.21
CA MET A 1 14.53 26.06 -45.04
C MET A 1 14.59 26.42 -43.57
N GLY A 2 15.78 26.32 -42.96
CA GLY A 2 16.03 26.61 -41.54
C GLY A 2 16.91 25.53 -40.91
N ARG A 3 18.23 25.73 -40.94
CA ARG A 3 19.28 24.88 -40.33
C ARG A 3 19.18 24.84 -38.79
N PRO A 4 19.73 23.80 -38.13
CA PRO A 4 19.82 23.72 -36.67
C PRO A 4 20.96 24.60 -36.14
N PRO A 5 20.93 25.09 -34.88
CA PRO A 5 22.12 25.63 -34.24
C PRO A 5 22.95 24.51 -33.60
N GLU A 6 24.24 24.64 -33.84
CA GLU A 6 25.37 23.83 -33.40
C GLU A 6 25.62 23.98 -31.89
N ASP A 7 26.41 23.05 -31.38
CA ASP A 7 26.95 22.98 -30.02
C ASP A 7 27.62 24.30 -29.58
N GLU A 8 27.22 24.83 -28.42
CA GLU A 8 28.05 25.76 -27.64
C GLU A 8 28.01 25.38 -26.16
N ASP A 9 29.00 24.57 -25.77
CA ASP A 9 29.55 24.58 -24.42
C ASP A 9 30.18 25.96 -24.18
N THR A 10 29.52 26.83 -23.41
CA THR A 10 30.14 28.05 -22.87
C THR A 10 30.02 28.06 -21.35
N TYR A 11 31.10 27.64 -20.69
CA TYR A 11 31.33 27.90 -19.29
C TYR A 11 31.51 29.41 -19.09
N LEU A 12 30.55 30.07 -18.44
CA LEU A 12 30.63 31.46 -18.02
C LEU A 12 31.44 31.58 -16.73
N LEU A 13 32.76 31.76 -16.85
CA LEU A 13 33.62 32.35 -15.83
C LEU A 13 34.24 33.62 -16.42
N GLY A 14 33.57 34.75 -16.21
CA GLY A 14 34.05 36.08 -16.57
C GLY A 14 33.40 37.11 -15.65
N GLY A 15 34.21 37.79 -14.85
CA GLY A 15 33.76 38.62 -13.74
C GLY A 15 33.07 39.93 -14.14
N ALA A 16 32.09 40.33 -13.33
CA ALA A 16 31.83 41.70 -12.90
C ALA A 16 30.64 41.72 -11.92
N THR A 17 30.94 42.15 -10.69
CA THR A 17 30.04 42.70 -9.66
C THR A 17 28.52 42.65 -9.92
N SER A 18 27.86 41.63 -9.40
CA SER A 18 26.43 41.65 -9.08
C SER A 18 26.23 40.78 -7.85
N LYS A 19 25.72 41.37 -6.75
CA LYS A 19 25.41 40.64 -5.51
C LYS A 19 24.33 39.61 -5.83
N ASN A 20 24.70 38.33 -5.87
CA ASN A 20 23.77 37.23 -6.03
C ASN A 20 22.74 37.24 -4.88
N PRO A 21 21.43 37.40 -5.14
CA PRO A 21 20.40 37.52 -4.10
C PRO A 21 20.17 36.22 -3.30
N TYR A 22 20.82 35.12 -3.67
CA TYR A 22 20.70 33.82 -3.01
C TYR A 22 21.90 33.47 -2.08
N SER A 23 22.81 34.41 -1.82
CA SER A 23 24.00 34.15 -0.99
C SER A 23 23.71 33.76 0.46
N PHE A 24 22.52 34.06 0.99
CA PHE A 24 22.11 33.63 2.33
C PHE A 24 21.83 32.12 2.43
N MET A 25 21.67 31.44 1.31
CA MET A 25 21.29 30.02 1.24
C MET A 25 22.49 29.06 1.40
N TYR A 26 23.73 29.57 1.36
CA TYR A 26 24.97 28.81 1.53
C TYR A 26 25.95 29.56 2.46
N PRO A 27 25.96 29.29 3.78
CA PRO A 27 26.79 30.01 4.75
C PRO A 27 28.26 29.54 4.79
N GLY A 28 28.72 28.77 3.81
CA GLY A 28 30.09 28.27 3.76
C GLY A 28 31.07 29.34 3.28
N VAL A 29 32.00 29.75 4.14
CA VAL A 29 33.18 30.55 3.75
C VAL A 29 34.23 29.61 3.15
N GLY A 30 33.99 29.17 1.92
CA GLY A 30 35.01 28.47 1.14
C GLY A 30 36.04 29.47 0.63
N THR A 31 37.32 29.31 0.98
CA THR A 31 38.42 30.03 0.35
C THR A 31 38.65 29.46 -1.04
N GLN A 32 38.52 30.29 -2.08
CA GLN A 32 38.92 29.91 -3.43
C GLN A 32 40.46 29.92 -3.53
N SER A 33 41.05 28.78 -3.85
CA SER A 33 42.43 28.70 -4.34
C SER A 33 42.36 28.45 -5.85
N PHE A 34 42.97 29.35 -6.62
CA PHE A 34 43.07 29.21 -8.07
C PHE A 34 44.38 28.49 -8.41
N LEU A 35 44.30 27.49 -9.27
CA LEU A 35 45.45 26.87 -9.91
C LEU A 35 45.48 27.37 -11.35
N ASP A 36 46.46 28.23 -11.66
CA ASP A 36 46.66 28.78 -12.99
C ASP A 36 47.39 27.74 -13.86
N LEU A 37 46.74 27.28 -14.92
CA LEU A 37 47.25 26.21 -15.79
C LEU A 37 47.92 26.74 -17.06
N ASP A 38 47.97 28.06 -17.28
CA ASP A 38 48.50 28.67 -18.51
C ASP A 38 49.59 29.72 -18.28
N ALA A 39 50.34 29.63 -17.18
CA ALA A 39 51.58 30.40 -17.02
C ALA A 39 52.76 29.63 -17.61
N GLY A 40 53.02 29.86 -18.90
CA GLY A 40 54.33 29.59 -19.51
C GLY A 40 55.43 30.14 -18.60
N GLY A 41 56.36 29.27 -18.21
CA GLY A 41 57.25 29.52 -17.08
C GLY A 41 58.14 30.75 -17.23
N PRO A 42 58.65 31.31 -16.12
CA PRO A 42 59.82 32.15 -16.14
C PRO A 42 61.08 31.36 -15.76
N SER A 43 62.08 31.58 -16.60
CA SER A 43 63.51 31.53 -16.32
C SER A 43 63.91 31.74 -14.86
N ILE A 44 64.87 30.92 -14.46
CA ILE A 44 65.84 31.16 -13.37
C ILE A 44 66.30 32.62 -13.42
N ASN A 45 66.18 33.31 -12.28
CA ASN A 45 67.13 34.33 -11.89
C ASN A 45 67.27 34.31 -10.37
N ASP A 46 68.45 33.88 -9.94
CA ASP A 46 69.06 34.29 -8.68
C ASP A 46 68.94 35.81 -8.56
N ASN A 47 68.40 36.30 -7.45
CA ASN A 47 68.93 37.47 -6.78
C ASN A 47 68.42 37.55 -5.34
N SER A 48 69.40 37.71 -4.47
CA SER A 48 69.36 38.33 -3.16
C SER A 48 68.19 39.31 -2.97
N ASP A 49 67.45 39.17 -1.87
CA ASP A 49 67.66 40.09 -0.76
C ASP A 49 66.96 39.66 0.52
N ASN A 50 67.77 39.72 1.56
CA ASN A 50 67.49 39.44 2.94
C ASN A 50 67.07 40.76 3.60
N SER A 51 65.86 40.88 4.13
CA SER A 51 65.60 41.72 5.31
C SER A 51 64.17 41.56 5.80
N ASN A 52 63.99 40.91 6.95
CA ASN A 52 62.99 41.40 7.89
C ASN A 52 63.54 41.32 9.32
N ASN A 53 63.81 42.51 9.84
CA ASN A 53 63.69 42.96 11.23
C ASN A 53 63.99 41.98 12.37
N ASN A 54 65.06 42.32 13.09
CA ASN A 54 65.07 42.64 14.52
C ASN A 54 64.07 41.87 15.40
N ASN A 55 64.57 40.94 16.21
CA ASN A 55 64.90 41.25 17.61
C ASN A 55 65.43 40.02 18.37
N ASN A 56 66.61 40.20 18.97
CA ASN A 56 66.99 39.81 20.33
C ASN A 56 66.29 38.58 20.96
N ASN A 57 67.04 37.52 21.25
CA ASN A 57 67.84 37.44 22.48
C ASN A 57 68.49 36.06 22.64
N ASN A 58 69.79 36.07 22.96
CA ASN A 58 70.47 35.25 23.97
C ASN A 58 69.91 33.85 24.27
N ASN A 59 70.69 32.80 24.03
CA ASN A 59 71.85 32.41 24.85
C ASN A 59 72.18 30.92 24.66
N ASN A 60 73.47 30.70 24.39
CA ASN A 60 74.33 29.66 24.97
C ASN A 60 73.98 28.16 24.87
N ASN A 61 74.87 27.53 24.11
CA ASN A 61 75.81 26.50 24.55
C ASN A 61 75.39 25.02 24.50
N ASN A 62 76.12 24.38 23.59
CA ASN A 62 77.04 23.26 23.82
C ASN A 62 76.52 21.82 23.78
N ASN A 63 77.09 21.16 22.77
CA ASN A 63 77.91 19.96 22.87
C ASN A 63 77.23 18.58 22.78
N ASN A 64 77.59 17.95 21.65
CA ASN A 64 78.30 16.69 21.54
C ASN A 64 77.55 15.36 21.69
N ASN A 65 77.66 14.64 20.57
CA ASN A 65 78.16 13.28 20.42
C ASN A 65 77.20 12.09 20.56
N ASN A 66 76.93 11.54 19.36
CA ASN A 66 77.25 10.18 18.91
C ASN A 66 76.48 8.98 19.47
N ASN A 67 75.77 8.36 18.52
CA ASN A 67 75.79 6.94 18.15
C ASN A 67 75.55 5.88 19.25
N ASN A 68 74.38 5.23 19.19
CA ASN A 68 74.27 3.89 18.60
C ASN A 68 72.87 3.28 18.77
N ASN A 69 72.37 2.80 17.63
CA ASN A 69 71.50 1.64 17.37
C ASN A 69 70.73 0.92 18.49
N ASN A 70 69.42 0.85 18.19
CA ASN A 70 68.56 -0.32 18.12
C ASN A 70 67.79 -0.84 19.35
N ASN A 71 66.51 -1.06 19.05
CA ASN A 71 65.51 -1.97 19.63
C ASN A 71 64.64 -1.46 20.80
N LEU A 72 63.47 -0.95 20.38
CA LEU A 72 62.14 -1.52 20.63
C LEU A 72 61.77 -1.89 22.09
N ASP A 73 61.01 -1.02 22.77
CA ASP A 73 59.82 -1.45 23.53
C ASP A 73 58.85 -0.28 23.86
N LYS A 74 57.65 -0.35 23.27
CA LYS A 74 56.33 -0.34 23.92
C LYS A 74 56.09 0.59 25.14
N SER A 75 55.28 1.64 24.96
CA SER A 75 53.90 1.72 25.53
C SER A 75 53.25 3.10 25.33
N ILE A 76 52.12 3.12 24.62
CA ILE A 76 50.87 3.87 24.83
C ILE A 76 50.95 5.17 25.68
N ARG A 77 50.72 6.34 25.04
CA ARG A 77 49.49 7.16 25.13
C ARG A 77 49.69 8.54 24.46
N ASP A 78 48.55 9.08 24.04
CA ASP A 78 48.24 10.50 23.81
C ASP A 78 48.18 11.03 22.36
N SER A 79 46.92 11.32 21.98
CA SER A 79 46.46 12.46 21.18
C SER A 79 47.33 12.90 20.00
N VAL A 80 47.00 12.42 18.80
CA VAL A 80 47.42 13.11 17.57
C VAL A 80 46.32 14.09 17.18
N VAL A 81 46.57 15.35 17.52
CA VAL A 81 46.02 16.53 16.85
C VAL A 81 46.39 16.39 15.36
N LEU A 82 45.40 16.38 14.47
CA LEU A 82 45.63 16.43 13.03
C LEU A 82 46.16 17.82 12.66
N ILE A 83 47.48 17.97 12.72
CA ILE A 83 48.22 19.10 12.17
C ILE A 83 48.25 18.93 10.65
N GLY A 84 47.95 20.00 9.92
CA GLY A 84 47.84 20.02 8.46
C GLY A 84 49.01 19.34 7.76
N THR A 85 48.66 18.52 6.78
CA THR A 85 49.57 17.77 5.91
C THR A 85 50.62 18.67 5.28
N ASN A 86 51.88 18.24 5.33
CA ASN A 86 52.98 18.83 4.57
C ASN A 86 52.62 18.95 3.08
N ASN A 87 53.07 20.01 2.43
CA ASN A 87 52.93 20.22 0.99
C ASN A 87 53.66 19.12 0.21
N GLU A 88 52.99 18.00 -0.03
CA GLU A 88 53.41 17.01 -1.02
C GLU A 88 52.93 17.47 -2.40
N ASN A 89 53.85 18.01 -3.20
CA ASN A 89 53.59 18.33 -4.59
C ASN A 89 53.63 17.04 -5.42
N TYR A 90 52.47 16.54 -5.84
CA TYR A 90 52.36 15.41 -6.76
C TYR A 90 52.41 15.91 -8.21
N ASP A 91 53.44 15.51 -8.95
CA ASP A 91 53.54 15.77 -10.40
C ASP A 91 52.69 14.77 -11.18
N LEU A 92 51.52 15.22 -11.63
CA LEU A 92 50.56 14.43 -12.41
C LEU A 92 50.83 14.51 -13.93
N SER A 93 51.87 15.22 -14.39
CA SER A 93 52.17 15.41 -15.82
C SER A 93 52.52 14.12 -16.56
N GLN A 94 52.96 13.08 -15.83
CA GLN A 94 53.29 11.77 -16.38
C GLN A 94 52.25 10.69 -16.07
N SER A 95 51.18 11.02 -15.34
CA SER A 95 50.10 10.08 -15.12
C SER A 95 49.24 10.02 -16.38
N PRO A 96 48.99 8.83 -16.97
CA PRO A 96 48.03 8.73 -18.07
C PRO A 96 46.71 9.35 -17.60
N PRO A 97 45.98 10.10 -18.44
CA PRO A 97 44.75 10.73 -18.03
C PRO A 97 43.85 9.66 -17.43
N VAL A 98 43.65 9.73 -16.11
CA VAL A 98 42.65 8.93 -15.45
C VAL A 98 41.35 9.45 -16.02
N LYS A 99 40.79 8.72 -17.00
CA LYS A 99 39.40 8.92 -17.37
C LYS A 99 38.65 8.75 -16.05
N PRO A 100 38.01 9.80 -15.50
CA PRO A 100 37.10 9.55 -14.41
C PRO A 100 36.14 8.49 -14.96
N ASN A 101 36.05 7.35 -14.28
CA ASN A 101 34.89 6.50 -14.48
C ASN A 101 33.73 7.38 -14.07
N LYS A 102 33.10 8.03 -15.05
CA LYS A 102 31.76 8.53 -14.89
C LYS A 102 31.02 7.32 -14.36
N ILE A 103 30.51 7.41 -13.14
CA ILE A 103 29.43 6.51 -12.73
C ILE A 103 28.21 7.04 -13.49
N ASP A 104 28.27 6.98 -14.82
CA ASP A 104 27.11 7.11 -15.65
C ASP A 104 26.58 5.69 -15.78
N GLY A 105 25.34 5.46 -15.37
CA GLY A 105 24.68 4.16 -15.56
C GLY A 105 24.43 3.83 -17.03
N THR A 106 25.32 4.25 -17.95
CA THR A 106 25.20 4.08 -19.41
C THR A 106 25.56 2.67 -19.87
N HIS A 107 26.12 1.84 -18.99
CA HIS A 107 26.35 0.42 -19.22
C HIS A 107 25.26 -0.50 -18.65
N GLU A 108 24.28 0.02 -17.92
CA GLU A 108 23.11 -0.77 -17.51
C GLU A 108 22.03 -0.69 -18.59
N HIS A 109 21.59 -1.87 -19.06
CA HIS A 109 20.46 -1.98 -19.97
C HIS A 109 19.20 -1.48 -19.27
N LYS A 110 18.83 -0.23 -19.53
CA LYS A 110 17.61 0.36 -18.98
C LYS A 110 16.37 -0.36 -19.50
N ILE A 111 15.33 -0.34 -18.68
CA ILE A 111 14.09 -1.07 -18.92
C ILE A 111 13.17 -0.19 -19.76
N GLY A 112 12.75 -0.73 -20.91
CA GLY A 112 11.78 -0.09 -21.79
C GLY A 112 10.36 -0.07 -21.22
N GLU A 113 9.46 0.62 -21.93
CA GLU A 113 8.09 0.91 -21.47
C GLU A 113 7.26 -0.32 -21.08
N VAL A 114 7.29 -1.38 -21.88
CA VAL A 114 6.47 -2.59 -21.66
C VAL A 114 6.93 -3.34 -20.42
N LEU A 115 8.23 -3.56 -20.29
CA LEU A 115 8.83 -4.26 -19.16
C LEU A 115 8.63 -3.47 -17.85
N ALA A 116 8.83 -2.15 -17.88
CA ALA A 116 8.59 -1.29 -16.71
C ALA A 116 7.11 -1.28 -16.31
N THR A 117 6.20 -1.25 -17.31
CA THR A 117 4.75 -1.38 -17.08
C THR A 117 4.41 -2.73 -16.47
N ALA A 118 5.03 -3.83 -16.91
CA ALA A 118 4.72 -5.14 -16.38
C ALA A 118 5.14 -5.33 -14.91
N ILE A 119 6.29 -4.78 -14.51
CA ILE A 119 6.77 -4.86 -13.12
C ILE A 119 5.73 -4.26 -12.16
N CYS A 120 5.35 -3.00 -12.38
CA CYS A 120 4.37 -2.30 -11.53
C CYS A 120 2.94 -2.78 -11.81
N GLY A 121 2.69 -3.19 -13.05
CA GLY A 121 1.40 -3.63 -13.55
C GLY A 121 0.91 -4.87 -12.80
N ASN A 122 1.82 -5.79 -12.44
CA ASN A 122 1.48 -6.95 -11.61
C ASN A 122 0.87 -6.55 -10.27
N ASP A 123 1.40 -5.52 -9.61
CA ASP A 123 0.90 -5.09 -8.31
C ASP A 123 -0.51 -4.47 -8.43
N ILE A 124 -0.64 -3.48 -9.33
CA ILE A 124 -1.91 -2.76 -9.47
C ILE A 124 -3.03 -3.60 -10.09
N THR A 125 -2.70 -4.48 -11.04
CA THR A 125 -3.72 -5.29 -11.72
C THR A 125 -4.09 -6.54 -10.95
N SER A 126 -3.22 -7.08 -10.10
CA SER A 126 -3.57 -8.19 -9.21
C SER A 126 -4.58 -7.80 -8.15
N SER A 127 -4.49 -6.54 -7.71
CA SER A 127 -5.36 -5.97 -6.70
C SER A 127 -6.87 -6.04 -7.05
N ILE A 128 -7.21 -6.08 -8.34
CA ILE A 128 -8.60 -6.10 -8.83
C ILE A 128 -9.40 -7.33 -8.38
N PHE A 129 -8.73 -8.47 -8.18
CA PHE A 129 -9.38 -9.74 -7.88
C PHE A 129 -10.02 -9.74 -6.49
N TYR A 130 -9.39 -9.11 -5.49
CA TYR A 130 -9.98 -8.97 -4.16
C TYR A 130 -10.77 -7.65 -3.98
N THR A 131 -10.38 -6.58 -4.67
CA THR A 131 -11.03 -5.26 -4.46
C THR A 131 -12.39 -5.11 -5.11
N SER A 132 -12.62 -5.71 -6.27
CA SER A 132 -13.91 -5.59 -6.95
C SER A 132 -15.05 -6.18 -6.11
N ALA A 133 -14.84 -7.38 -5.55
CA ALA A 133 -15.80 -8.04 -4.66
C ALA A 133 -15.97 -7.27 -3.33
N SER A 134 -14.87 -6.84 -2.71
CA SER A 134 -14.92 -6.04 -1.48
C SER A 134 -15.66 -4.72 -1.67
N CYS A 135 -15.43 -4.01 -2.78
CA CYS A 135 -16.15 -2.80 -3.12
C CYS A 135 -17.64 -3.08 -3.33
N THR A 136 -17.99 -4.20 -3.97
CA THR A 136 -19.39 -4.63 -4.15
C THR A 136 -20.07 -4.91 -2.82
N GLN A 137 -19.35 -5.50 -1.85
CA GLN A 137 -19.86 -5.77 -0.52
C GLN A 137 -20.18 -4.49 0.28
N PHE A 138 -19.38 -3.42 0.16
CA PHE A 138 -19.61 -2.18 0.90
C PHE A 138 -20.53 -1.19 0.18
N ALA A 139 -20.47 -1.16 -1.16
CA ALA A 139 -21.19 -0.17 -1.95
C ALA A 139 -22.46 -0.73 -2.62
N GLY A 140 -22.64 -2.05 -2.68
CA GLY A 140 -23.73 -2.69 -3.40
C GLY A 140 -23.78 -2.22 -4.86
N ILE A 141 -24.95 -1.76 -5.29
CA ILE A 141 -25.18 -1.18 -6.63
C ILE A 141 -24.29 0.05 -6.93
N TYR A 142 -23.71 0.69 -5.91
CA TYR A 142 -22.83 1.86 -6.07
C TYR A 142 -21.35 1.48 -6.31
N ALA A 143 -21.02 0.19 -6.37
CA ALA A 143 -19.64 -0.26 -6.54
C ALA A 143 -18.98 0.20 -7.84
N PRO A 144 -19.62 0.15 -9.03
CA PRO A 144 -19.03 0.67 -10.26
C PRO A 144 -18.67 2.16 -10.16
N PHE A 145 -19.50 2.95 -9.46
CA PHE A 145 -19.24 4.37 -9.24
C PHE A 145 -18.05 4.60 -8.30
N SER A 146 -17.97 3.82 -7.22
CA SER A 146 -16.84 3.90 -6.27
C SER A 146 -15.52 3.57 -6.95
N LEU A 147 -15.49 2.51 -7.77
CA LEU A 147 -14.34 2.13 -8.60
C LEU A 147 -13.98 3.21 -9.63
N ALA A 148 -14.98 3.80 -10.29
CA ALA A 148 -14.76 4.91 -11.23
C ALA A 148 -14.18 6.16 -10.56
N ILE A 149 -14.63 6.52 -9.34
CA ILE A 149 -14.06 7.65 -8.57
C ILE A 149 -12.58 7.41 -8.29
N VAL A 150 -12.19 6.20 -7.91
CA VAL A 150 -10.77 5.85 -7.70
C VAL A 150 -9.96 6.02 -9.01
N CYS A 151 -10.51 5.63 -10.16
CA CYS A 151 -9.86 5.84 -11.46
C CYS A 151 -9.68 7.34 -11.81
N ILE A 152 -10.64 8.19 -11.41
CA ILE A 152 -10.53 9.66 -11.54
C ILE A 152 -9.43 10.19 -10.62
N VAL A 153 -9.38 9.73 -9.37
CA VAL A 153 -8.31 10.11 -8.43
C VAL A 153 -6.95 9.75 -8.99
N LEU A 154 -6.76 8.52 -9.49
CA LEU A 154 -5.52 8.13 -10.16
C LEU A 154 -5.19 8.97 -11.40
N TYR A 155 -6.20 9.37 -12.19
CA TYR A 155 -5.99 10.26 -13.34
C TYR A 155 -5.36 11.60 -12.93
N LEU A 156 -5.76 12.14 -11.78
CA LEU A 156 -5.19 13.37 -11.24
C LEU A 156 -3.77 13.12 -10.70
N PHE A 157 -3.58 12.05 -9.91
CA PHE A 157 -2.30 11.72 -9.31
C PHE A 157 -1.22 11.36 -10.33
N ARG A 158 -1.54 10.73 -11.47
CA ARG A 158 -0.52 10.35 -12.47
C ARG A 158 0.31 11.53 -12.97
N LYS A 159 -0.30 12.72 -13.10
CA LYS A 159 0.41 13.93 -13.56
C LYS A 159 1.35 14.43 -12.47
N VAL A 160 0.87 14.47 -11.23
CA VAL A 160 1.65 14.87 -10.06
C VAL A 160 2.85 13.94 -9.87
N TYR A 161 2.63 12.63 -9.88
CA TYR A 161 3.70 11.64 -9.80
C TYR A 161 4.67 11.76 -10.96
N GLY A 162 4.17 11.91 -12.19
CA GLY A 162 4.98 12.09 -13.39
C GLY A 162 5.91 13.29 -13.29
N GLU A 163 5.41 14.44 -12.82
CA GLU A 163 6.19 15.67 -12.64
C GLU A 163 7.24 15.51 -11.54
N VAL A 164 6.82 15.07 -10.36
CA VAL A 164 7.70 14.95 -9.18
C VAL A 164 8.78 13.89 -9.41
N GLY A 165 8.41 12.70 -9.91
CA GLY A 165 9.36 11.62 -10.18
C GLY A 165 10.31 11.95 -11.33
N SER A 166 9.86 12.72 -12.34
CA SER A 166 10.76 13.16 -13.42
C SER A 166 11.72 14.27 -12.97
N ALA A 167 11.32 15.09 -11.98
CA ALA A 167 12.17 16.13 -11.40
C ALA A 167 13.24 15.55 -10.46
N LEU A 168 12.90 14.48 -9.72
CA LEU A 168 13.80 13.76 -8.81
C LEU A 168 13.84 12.27 -9.18
N PRO A 169 14.51 11.88 -10.28
CA PRO A 169 14.53 10.52 -10.79
C PRO A 169 15.53 9.65 -10.01
N LEU A 170 15.38 9.62 -8.68
CA LEU A 170 16.19 8.83 -7.78
C LEU A 170 15.37 7.67 -7.23
N ASN A 171 16.01 6.51 -7.10
CA ASN A 171 15.39 5.34 -6.48
C ASN A 171 15.05 5.62 -5.00
N GLY A 172 14.10 4.85 -4.48
CA GLY A 172 13.55 5.06 -3.13
C GLY A 172 12.23 5.83 -3.10
N GLY A 173 11.64 6.10 -4.27
CA GLY A 173 10.26 6.54 -4.43
C GLY A 173 9.86 7.72 -3.55
N ALA A 174 8.72 7.60 -2.87
CA ALA A 174 8.17 8.68 -2.03
C ALA A 174 9.12 9.13 -0.91
N TYR A 175 9.95 8.23 -0.35
CA TYR A 175 10.91 8.60 0.69
C TYR A 175 11.97 9.56 0.16
N ASN A 176 12.55 9.26 -1.00
CA ASN A 176 13.60 10.09 -1.59
C ASN A 176 13.07 11.48 -1.97
N VAL A 177 11.89 11.54 -2.56
CA VAL A 177 11.18 12.79 -2.84
C VAL A 177 11.00 13.62 -1.57
N LEU A 178 10.48 13.02 -0.49
CA LEU A 178 10.25 13.72 0.76
C LEU A 178 11.56 14.13 1.44
N LEU A 179 12.59 13.29 1.39
CA LEU A 179 13.89 13.61 1.96
C LEU A 179 14.49 14.88 1.32
N ASN A 180 14.24 15.11 0.03
CA ASN A 180 14.74 16.26 -0.71
C ASN A 180 13.81 17.49 -0.71
N THR A 181 12.55 17.34 -0.27
CA THR A 181 11.55 18.42 -0.32
C THR A 181 11.00 18.82 1.05
N THR A 182 11.26 18.04 2.10
CA THR A 182 10.81 18.32 3.46
C THR A 182 11.88 17.98 4.50
N SER A 183 11.50 17.90 5.78
CA SER A 183 12.40 17.56 6.89
C SER A 183 12.66 16.05 6.97
N LYS A 184 13.85 15.69 7.49
CA LYS A 184 14.23 14.29 7.76
C LYS A 184 13.21 13.55 8.62
N HIS A 185 12.59 14.23 9.59
CA HIS A 185 11.56 13.63 10.44
C HIS A 185 10.30 13.25 9.65
N VAL A 186 9.78 14.17 8.83
CA VAL A 186 8.59 13.89 8.00
C VAL A 186 8.89 12.81 6.97
N ALA A 187 10.07 12.85 6.33
CA ALA A 187 10.50 11.81 5.40
C ALA A 187 10.62 10.44 6.09
N SER A 188 11.18 10.38 7.30
CA SER A 188 11.29 9.12 8.07
C SER A 188 9.93 8.57 8.50
N LEU A 189 8.98 9.43 8.89
CA LEU A 189 7.62 9.03 9.24
C LEU A 189 6.90 8.45 8.02
N ALA A 190 7.01 9.13 6.88
CA ALA A 190 6.43 8.64 5.62
C ALA A 190 7.05 7.30 5.21
N ALA A 191 8.36 7.13 5.31
CA ALA A 191 9.01 5.85 5.03
C ALA A 191 8.50 4.72 5.95
N ALA A 192 8.32 5.00 7.24
CA ALA A 192 7.77 4.02 8.18
C ALA A 192 6.33 3.61 7.81
N LEU A 193 5.48 4.58 7.47
CA LEU A 193 4.11 4.31 6.99
C LEU A 193 4.09 3.53 5.68
N THR A 194 4.98 3.86 4.74
CA THR A 194 5.13 3.14 3.47
C THR A 194 5.58 1.70 3.70
N MET A 195 6.54 1.44 4.60
CA MET A 195 6.97 0.08 4.94
C MET A 195 5.82 -0.75 5.51
N ILE A 196 5.03 -0.18 6.43
CA ILE A 196 3.84 -0.85 6.99
C ILE A 196 2.85 -1.16 5.86
N SER A 197 2.63 -0.22 4.95
CA SER A 197 1.76 -0.42 3.79
C SER A 197 2.25 -1.56 2.90
N TYR A 198 3.53 -1.62 2.56
CA TYR A 198 4.09 -2.69 1.73
C TYR A 198 4.01 -4.07 2.39
N VAL A 199 4.24 -4.15 3.71
CA VAL A 199 4.06 -5.40 4.45
C VAL A 199 2.59 -5.83 4.43
N ALA A 200 1.66 -4.89 4.64
CA ALA A 200 0.23 -5.19 4.57
C ALA A 200 -0.19 -5.66 3.17
N THR A 201 0.27 -4.99 2.11
CA THR A 201 -0.01 -5.38 0.71
C THR A 201 0.51 -6.78 0.43
N ALA A 202 1.76 -7.10 0.82
CA ALA A 202 2.32 -8.44 0.62
C ALA A 202 1.50 -9.53 1.32
N VAL A 203 1.05 -9.28 2.55
CA VAL A 203 0.20 -10.21 3.30
C VAL A 203 -1.17 -10.37 2.66
N VAL A 204 -1.83 -9.27 2.25
CA VAL A 204 -3.16 -9.33 1.60
C VAL A 204 -3.09 -10.07 0.27
N SER A 205 -2.08 -9.81 -0.54
CA SER A 205 -1.88 -10.49 -1.83
C SER A 205 -1.58 -11.98 -1.64
N ALA A 206 -0.69 -12.33 -0.70
CA ALA A 206 -0.37 -13.73 -0.39
C ALA A 206 -1.60 -14.48 0.17
N TYR A 207 -2.33 -13.86 1.10
CA TYR A 207 -3.54 -14.44 1.67
C TYR A 207 -4.61 -14.67 0.61
N SER A 208 -4.89 -13.67 -0.24
CA SER A 208 -5.86 -13.79 -1.33
C SER A 208 -5.48 -14.90 -2.31
N ALA A 209 -4.19 -15.03 -2.65
CA ALA A 209 -3.72 -16.11 -3.52
C ALA A 209 -3.93 -17.50 -2.89
N MET A 210 -3.68 -17.65 -1.59
CA MET A 210 -3.87 -18.91 -0.87
C MET A 210 -5.35 -19.22 -0.61
N ASP A 211 -6.20 -18.20 -0.45
CA ASP A 211 -7.66 -18.34 -0.38
C ASP A 211 -8.22 -18.86 -1.71
N TYR A 212 -7.79 -18.29 -2.85
CA TYR A 212 -8.14 -18.85 -4.16
C TYR A 212 -7.63 -20.28 -4.35
N PHE A 213 -6.43 -20.59 -3.84
CA PHE A 213 -5.89 -21.94 -3.90
C PHE A 213 -6.66 -22.92 -3.00
N ASN A 214 -7.06 -22.52 -1.80
CA ASN A 214 -7.94 -23.30 -0.92
C ASN A 214 -9.28 -23.61 -1.60
N GLY A 215 -9.84 -22.65 -2.34
CA GLY A 215 -11.04 -22.87 -3.16
C GLY A 215 -10.89 -23.98 -4.21
N LEU A 216 -9.67 -24.23 -4.70
CA LEU A 216 -9.34 -25.33 -5.62
C LEU A 216 -8.98 -26.63 -4.89
N VAL A 217 -8.26 -26.52 -3.77
CA VAL A 217 -7.80 -27.65 -2.96
C VAL A 217 -8.20 -27.41 -1.49
N PRO A 218 -9.43 -27.77 -1.09
CA PRO A 218 -9.98 -27.43 0.23
C PRO A 218 -9.21 -28.03 1.42
N GLN A 219 -8.34 -29.02 1.18
CA GLN A 219 -7.49 -29.62 2.21
C GLN A 219 -6.34 -28.71 2.65
N VAL A 220 -6.00 -27.69 1.84
CA VAL A 220 -4.87 -26.81 2.09
C VAL A 220 -5.34 -25.56 2.82
N SER A 221 -4.94 -25.36 4.07
CA SER A 221 -5.32 -24.16 4.83
C SER A 221 -4.73 -22.90 4.20
N ASP A 222 -5.60 -21.93 3.92
CA ASP A 222 -5.28 -20.56 3.51
C ASP A 222 -4.30 -19.88 4.50
N HIS A 223 -4.56 -19.98 5.81
CA HIS A 223 -3.75 -19.35 6.85
C HIS A 223 -2.30 -19.87 6.88
N TYR A 224 -2.10 -21.19 7.00
CA TYR A 224 -0.76 -21.77 7.08
C TYR A 224 0.00 -21.65 5.75
N SER A 225 -0.69 -21.80 4.62
CA SER A 225 -0.06 -21.69 3.30
C SER A 225 0.40 -20.27 3.01
N THR A 226 -0.30 -19.25 3.53
CA THR A 226 0.13 -17.84 3.42
C THR A 226 1.46 -17.62 4.13
N ILE A 227 1.61 -18.14 5.36
CA ILE A 227 2.86 -18.04 6.13
C ILE A 227 4.00 -18.72 5.38
N VAL A 228 3.77 -19.92 4.84
CA VAL A 228 4.78 -20.66 4.07
C VAL A 228 5.17 -19.91 2.80
N LEU A 229 4.20 -19.38 2.05
CA LEU A 229 4.44 -18.62 0.82
C LEU A 229 5.30 -17.38 1.09
N LEU A 230 4.96 -16.59 2.12
CA LEU A 230 5.73 -15.41 2.51
C LEU A 230 7.13 -15.79 2.99
N ALA A 231 7.28 -16.88 3.74
CA ALA A 231 8.58 -17.38 4.17
C ALA A 231 9.46 -17.79 2.98
N ILE A 232 8.88 -18.43 1.95
CA ILE A 232 9.59 -18.78 0.71
C ILE A 232 10.09 -17.51 0.02
N PHE A 233 9.23 -16.52 -0.21
CA PHE A 233 9.65 -15.25 -0.85
C PHE A 233 10.68 -14.49 -0.01
N ALA A 234 10.55 -14.49 1.31
CA ALA A 234 11.56 -13.91 2.21
C ALA A 234 12.90 -14.62 2.06
N CYS A 235 12.93 -15.96 2.01
CA CYS A 235 14.15 -16.73 1.77
C CYS A 235 14.76 -16.46 0.40
N LEU A 236 13.95 -16.40 -0.67
CA LEU A 236 14.42 -16.08 -2.02
C LEU A 236 15.07 -14.69 -2.09
N ASN A 237 14.48 -13.71 -1.42
CA ASN A 237 15.03 -12.35 -1.31
C ASN A 237 16.34 -12.33 -0.49
N LEU A 238 16.45 -13.12 0.58
CA LEU A 238 17.68 -13.25 1.38
C LEU A 238 18.81 -13.94 0.62
N ILE A 239 18.49 -14.86 -0.29
CA ILE A 239 19.46 -15.49 -1.20
C ILE A 239 20.00 -14.49 -2.24
N GLY A 240 19.29 -13.38 -2.46
CA GLY A 240 19.70 -12.33 -3.40
C GLY A 240 19.34 -12.65 -4.85
N ILE A 241 18.28 -13.44 -5.08
CA ILE A 241 17.74 -13.64 -6.42
C ILE A 241 17.15 -12.30 -6.88
N GLY A 242 17.81 -11.66 -7.84
CA GLY A 242 17.37 -10.39 -8.42
C GLY A 242 16.03 -10.52 -9.16
N GLU A 243 15.24 -9.45 -9.13
CA GLU A 243 13.97 -9.39 -9.86
C GLU A 243 14.20 -9.45 -11.37
N SER A 244 13.45 -10.31 -12.06
CA SER A 244 13.52 -10.42 -13.52
C SER A 244 12.35 -9.68 -14.17
N ALA A 245 12.65 -8.61 -14.91
CA ALA A 245 11.66 -7.87 -15.70
C ALA A 245 10.96 -8.76 -16.74
N ILE A 246 11.66 -9.77 -17.27
CA ILE A 246 11.10 -10.74 -18.23
C ILE A 246 10.10 -11.66 -17.53
N VAL A 247 10.47 -12.22 -16.37
CA VAL A 247 9.56 -13.07 -15.58
C VAL A 247 8.33 -12.27 -15.16
N ALA A 248 8.51 -11.04 -14.67
CA ALA A 248 7.40 -10.14 -14.34
C ALA A 248 6.48 -9.90 -15.54
N SER A 249 7.04 -9.76 -16.75
CA SER A 249 6.25 -9.60 -17.97
C SER A 249 5.44 -10.83 -18.36
N ILE A 250 5.99 -12.03 -18.16
CA ILE A 250 5.26 -13.28 -18.39
C ILE A 250 4.07 -13.39 -17.43
N ILE A 251 4.30 -13.10 -16.13
CA ILE A 251 3.26 -13.08 -15.11
C ILE A 251 2.17 -12.06 -15.48
N PHE A 252 2.58 -10.86 -15.89
CA PHE A 252 1.67 -9.78 -16.26
C PHE A 252 0.81 -10.14 -17.46
N ILE A 253 1.37 -10.78 -18.50
CA ILE A 253 0.61 -11.25 -19.65
C ILE A 253 -0.41 -12.31 -19.24
N CYS A 254 0.01 -13.31 -18.43
CA CYS A 254 -0.90 -14.33 -17.91
C CYS A 254 -2.06 -13.71 -17.11
N HIS A 255 -1.73 -12.70 -16.30
CA HIS A 255 -2.70 -11.93 -15.52
C HIS A 255 -3.70 -11.18 -16.40
N MET A 256 -3.22 -10.47 -17.42
CA MET A 256 -4.05 -9.74 -18.39
C MET A 256 -4.94 -10.67 -19.20
N VAL A 257 -4.45 -11.84 -19.62
CA VAL A 257 -5.27 -12.85 -20.30
C VAL A 257 -6.37 -13.36 -19.38
N THR A 258 -6.03 -13.70 -18.13
CA THR A 258 -6.99 -14.21 -17.14
C THR A 258 -8.07 -13.17 -16.83
N LEU A 259 -7.68 -11.92 -16.57
CA LEU A 259 -8.60 -10.84 -16.28
C LEU A 259 -9.53 -10.54 -17.47
N THR A 260 -8.97 -10.53 -18.69
CA THR A 260 -9.74 -10.37 -19.93
C THR A 260 -10.74 -11.51 -20.09
N MET A 261 -10.31 -12.76 -19.86
CA MET A 261 -11.19 -13.93 -19.97
C MET A 261 -12.34 -13.87 -18.96
N ILE A 262 -12.08 -13.47 -17.71
CA ILE A 262 -13.11 -13.32 -16.68
C ILE A 262 -14.10 -12.22 -17.06
N VAL A 263 -13.61 -11.03 -17.42
CA VAL A 263 -14.46 -9.87 -17.67
C VAL A 263 -15.29 -10.07 -18.94
N PHE A 264 -14.64 -10.33 -20.08
CA PHE A 264 -15.34 -10.50 -21.34
C PHE A 264 -16.08 -11.82 -21.44
N GLY A 265 -15.52 -12.92 -20.93
CA GLY A 265 -16.21 -14.21 -20.87
C GLY A 265 -17.48 -14.14 -20.01
N GLY A 266 -17.44 -13.40 -18.89
CA GLY A 266 -18.61 -13.09 -18.09
C GLY A 266 -19.66 -12.32 -18.88
N TYR A 267 -19.29 -11.23 -19.56
CA TYR A 267 -20.25 -10.49 -20.39
C TYR A 267 -20.80 -11.30 -21.56
N ILE A 268 -19.96 -12.04 -22.29
CA ILE A 268 -20.39 -12.91 -23.39
C ILE A 268 -21.42 -13.93 -22.87
N LYS A 269 -21.14 -14.58 -21.74
CA LYS A 269 -22.06 -15.53 -21.11
C LYS A 269 -23.38 -14.85 -20.70
N LEU A 270 -23.32 -13.64 -20.15
CA LEU A 270 -24.49 -12.85 -19.76
C LEU A 270 -25.39 -12.56 -20.97
N PHE A 271 -24.81 -12.04 -22.06
CA PHE A 271 -25.55 -11.70 -23.28
C PHE A 271 -26.02 -12.95 -24.03
N TYR A 272 -25.27 -14.04 -24.03
CA TYR A 272 -25.69 -15.29 -24.67
C TYR A 272 -26.91 -15.91 -23.99
N HIS A 273 -26.90 -16.00 -22.66
CA HIS A 273 -28.02 -16.58 -21.90
C HIS A 273 -29.19 -15.61 -21.66
N HIS A 274 -29.03 -14.31 -21.98
CA HIS A 274 -30.02 -13.26 -21.72
C HIS A 274 -30.51 -13.22 -20.26
N ASN A 275 -29.69 -13.69 -19.32
CA ASN A 275 -30.04 -13.79 -17.91
C ASN A 275 -29.64 -12.51 -17.17
N PHE A 276 -30.49 -11.49 -17.28
CA PHE A 276 -30.33 -10.23 -16.56
C PHE A 276 -31.07 -10.21 -15.22
N ASP A 277 -31.54 -11.36 -14.73
CA ASP A 277 -32.39 -11.42 -13.55
C ASP A 277 -31.65 -10.89 -12.32
N VAL A 278 -30.40 -11.33 -12.10
CA VAL A 278 -29.57 -10.86 -10.97
C VAL A 278 -29.37 -9.34 -11.00
N LEU A 279 -29.02 -8.79 -12.17
CA LEU A 279 -28.81 -7.36 -12.34
C LEU A 279 -30.10 -6.57 -12.09
N ARG A 280 -31.22 -7.04 -12.66
CA ARG A 280 -32.54 -6.44 -12.48
C ARG A 280 -32.99 -6.49 -11.02
N ASP A 281 -32.78 -7.62 -10.36
CA ASP A 281 -33.15 -7.83 -8.97
C ASP A 281 -32.30 -6.94 -8.05
N ASN A 282 -30.99 -6.83 -8.29
CA ASN A 282 -30.11 -5.90 -7.59
C ASN A 282 -30.56 -4.45 -7.75
N TRP A 283 -30.93 -4.05 -8.97
CA TRP A 283 -31.37 -2.68 -9.27
C TRP A 283 -32.72 -2.33 -8.63
N ASN A 284 -33.64 -3.30 -8.60
CA ASN A 284 -34.98 -3.13 -8.04
C ASN A 284 -35.06 -3.50 -6.55
N GLY A 285 -33.94 -3.87 -5.93
CA GLY A 285 -33.89 -4.31 -4.52
C GLY A 285 -34.64 -5.62 -4.23
N VAL A 286 -34.91 -6.43 -5.26
CA VAL A 286 -35.63 -7.70 -5.16
C VAL A 286 -34.70 -8.80 -4.65
N VAL A 287 -35.22 -9.65 -3.78
CA VAL A 287 -34.51 -10.83 -3.27
C VAL A 287 -35.03 -12.08 -3.95
N PRO A 288 -34.15 -12.98 -4.42
CA PRO A 288 -34.61 -14.22 -5.05
C PRO A 288 -35.26 -15.13 -4.02
N HIS A 289 -36.36 -15.78 -4.41
CA HIS A 289 -37.08 -16.73 -3.56
C HIS A 289 -36.21 -17.92 -3.09
N SER A 290 -35.15 -18.24 -3.83
CA SER A 290 -34.21 -19.32 -3.52
C SER A 290 -33.28 -19.01 -2.34
N TYR A 291 -33.11 -17.74 -1.95
CA TYR A 291 -32.31 -17.35 -0.80
C TYR A 291 -33.22 -17.11 0.42
N THR A 292 -33.59 -18.20 1.08
CA THR A 292 -34.21 -18.16 2.41
C THR A 292 -33.34 -17.33 3.36
N GLY A 293 -33.93 -16.36 4.07
CA GLY A 293 -33.19 -15.49 5.01
C GLY A 293 -32.70 -14.18 4.41
N CYS A 294 -32.82 -13.97 3.09
CA CYS A 294 -32.48 -12.70 2.50
C CYS A 294 -33.59 -11.65 2.70
N ALA A 295 -33.24 -10.48 3.23
CA ALA A 295 -34.16 -9.35 3.37
C ALA A 295 -34.00 -8.40 2.18
N ALA A 296 -35.10 -8.09 1.51
CA ALA A 296 -35.11 -7.12 0.42
C ALA A 296 -34.70 -5.74 0.93
N VAL A 297 -33.90 -5.03 0.13
CA VAL A 297 -33.63 -3.62 0.38
C VAL A 297 -34.96 -2.90 0.14
N PRO A 298 -35.53 -2.18 1.13
CA PRO A 298 -36.77 -1.46 0.88
C PRO A 298 -36.56 -0.45 -0.24
N GLU A 299 -37.31 -0.64 -1.34
CA GLU A 299 -37.30 0.15 -2.58
C GLU A 299 -37.43 1.67 -2.34
N SER A 300 -37.96 2.06 -1.18
CA SER A 300 -38.23 3.46 -0.78
C SER A 300 -37.11 4.12 0.04
N SER A 301 -36.02 3.42 0.35
CA SER A 301 -34.89 4.01 1.05
C SER A 301 -33.63 3.85 0.22
N MET A 302 -32.98 4.97 -0.11
CA MET A 302 -31.62 5.03 -0.70
C MET A 302 -30.56 4.52 0.30
N LYS A 303 -30.88 3.43 1.01
CA LYS A 303 -30.16 2.89 2.16
C LYS A 303 -29.68 1.48 1.85
N TYR A 304 -28.45 1.36 1.36
CA TYR A 304 -27.75 0.08 1.34
C TYR A 304 -27.10 -0.15 2.71
N LEU A 305 -27.24 -1.36 3.25
CA LEU A 305 -26.82 -1.73 4.60
C LEU A 305 -27.36 -0.77 5.71
N GLY A 306 -28.53 -0.16 5.49
CA GLY A 306 -29.10 0.84 6.42
C GLY A 306 -28.47 2.25 6.34
N HIS A 307 -27.45 2.43 5.52
CA HIS A 307 -26.71 3.68 5.35
C HIS A 307 -27.04 4.38 4.04
N ASN A 308 -27.01 5.72 4.02
CA ASN A 308 -27.28 6.49 2.81
C ASN A 308 -26.24 6.21 1.70
N PHE A 309 -26.57 6.59 0.46
CA PHE A 309 -25.66 6.41 -0.68
C PHE A 309 -24.25 6.99 -0.45
N ALA A 310 -24.12 8.15 0.22
CA ALA A 310 -22.84 8.80 0.46
C ALA A 310 -21.92 7.96 1.35
N TYR A 311 -22.46 7.34 2.40
CA TYR A 311 -21.74 6.40 3.24
C TYR A 311 -21.26 5.18 2.44
N ASN A 312 -22.14 4.60 1.63
CA ASN A 312 -21.81 3.42 0.83
C ASN A 312 -20.74 3.71 -0.23
N ILE A 313 -20.80 4.90 -0.86
CA ILE A 313 -19.73 5.37 -1.76
C ILE A 313 -18.43 5.63 -1.01
N TYR A 314 -18.48 6.20 0.20
CA TYR A 314 -17.27 6.47 0.98
C TYR A 314 -16.53 5.19 1.38
N PHE A 315 -17.24 4.20 1.93
CA PHE A 315 -16.64 2.90 2.29
C PHE A 315 -16.32 2.06 1.05
N GLY A 316 -17.13 2.16 0.00
CA GLY A 316 -16.84 1.59 -1.32
C GLY A 316 -15.55 2.14 -1.92
N PHE A 317 -15.36 3.46 -1.86
CA PHE A 317 -14.15 4.15 -2.28
C PHE A 317 -12.94 3.68 -1.47
N GLY A 318 -13.07 3.58 -0.14
CA GLY A 318 -12.02 3.04 0.72
C GLY A 318 -11.61 1.62 0.34
N ALA A 319 -12.58 0.74 0.06
CA ALA A 319 -12.31 -0.62 -0.41
C ALA A 319 -11.70 -0.65 -1.83
N ALA A 320 -12.17 0.22 -2.73
CA ALA A 320 -11.67 0.34 -4.09
C ALA A 320 -10.24 0.93 -4.15
N MET A 321 -9.83 1.75 -3.18
CA MET A 321 -8.47 2.30 -3.08
C MET A 321 -7.41 1.21 -2.88
N LEU A 322 -7.77 0.07 -2.28
CA LEU A 322 -6.89 -1.10 -2.21
C LEU A 322 -6.63 -1.72 -3.59
N GLY A 323 -7.39 -1.30 -4.61
CA GLY A 323 -7.33 -1.79 -5.99
C GLY A 323 -6.36 -0.99 -6.86
N VAL A 324 -5.76 0.05 -6.28
CA VAL A 324 -4.82 0.95 -6.93
C VAL A 324 -3.50 1.08 -6.19
N THR A 325 -3.33 0.31 -5.13
CA THR A 325 -2.03 0.09 -4.50
C THR A 325 -1.10 -0.52 -5.55
N GLY A 326 0.12 0.01 -5.64
CA GLY A 326 1.08 -0.39 -6.66
C GLY A 326 1.35 0.67 -7.72
N PHE A 327 0.50 1.70 -7.84
CA PHE A 327 0.78 2.84 -8.71
C PHE A 327 2.09 3.56 -8.35
N GLU A 328 2.42 3.59 -7.07
CA GLU A 328 3.62 4.19 -6.49
C GLU A 328 4.91 3.37 -6.72
N THR A 329 4.80 2.06 -7.00
CA THR A 329 5.98 1.15 -7.09
C THR A 329 6.92 1.49 -8.23
N SER A 330 6.39 2.07 -9.32
CA SER A 330 7.19 2.52 -10.47
C SER A 330 8.29 3.52 -10.05
N SER A 331 8.03 4.32 -9.01
CA SER A 331 9.00 5.30 -8.53
C SER A 331 10.18 4.67 -7.77
N ASN A 332 10.06 3.42 -7.32
CA ASN A 332 11.11 2.75 -6.54
C ASN A 332 12.30 2.31 -7.40
N PHE A 333 12.08 2.10 -8.70
CA PHE A 333 13.11 1.69 -9.67
C PHE A 333 13.22 2.68 -10.85
N ILE A 334 12.87 3.94 -10.63
CA ILE A 334 12.83 4.96 -11.68
C ILE A 334 14.17 5.15 -12.41
N GLU A 335 15.32 4.94 -11.73
CA GLU A 335 16.65 5.04 -12.33
C GLU A 335 16.91 3.97 -13.39
N GLN A 336 16.28 2.80 -13.22
CA GLN A 336 16.39 1.65 -14.12
C GLN A 336 15.51 1.81 -15.36
N GLN A 337 14.58 2.77 -15.38
CA GLN A 337 13.72 3.04 -16.53
C GLN A 337 14.43 3.94 -17.55
N GLU A 338 14.16 3.71 -18.85
CA GLU A 338 14.63 4.61 -19.90
C GLU A 338 14.05 6.03 -19.76
N ARG A 339 14.72 7.00 -20.37
CA ARG A 339 14.31 8.41 -20.29
C ARG A 339 12.89 8.59 -20.82
N GLY A 340 12.01 9.16 -20.00
CA GLY A 340 10.61 9.41 -20.36
C GLY A 340 9.71 8.17 -20.33
N VAL A 341 10.21 6.99 -19.91
CA VAL A 341 9.38 5.80 -19.73
C VAL A 341 8.49 5.93 -18.49
N PHE A 342 9.00 6.49 -17.39
CA PHE A 342 8.25 6.58 -16.13
C PHE A 342 6.84 7.19 -16.27
N PRO A 343 6.63 8.37 -16.89
CA PRO A 343 5.28 8.90 -17.11
C PRO A 343 4.40 8.01 -18.00
N LYS A 344 5.00 7.26 -18.94
CA LYS A 344 4.27 6.33 -19.81
C LYS A 344 3.84 5.08 -19.03
N THR A 345 4.69 4.56 -18.15
CA THR A 345 4.37 3.49 -17.20
C THR A 345 3.15 3.86 -16.37
N LEU A 346 3.13 5.06 -15.78
CA LEU A 346 1.98 5.58 -15.02
C LEU A 346 0.71 5.69 -15.87
N ARG A 347 0.84 6.18 -17.12
CA ARG A 347 -0.29 6.26 -18.07
C ARG A 347 -0.86 4.88 -18.39
N ASN A 348 0.00 3.89 -18.65
CA ASN A 348 -0.40 2.55 -19.04
C ASN A 348 -1.12 1.84 -17.88
N MET A 349 -0.56 1.89 -16.67
CA MET A 349 -1.22 1.36 -15.47
C MET A 349 -2.60 1.99 -15.25
N TRP A 350 -2.69 3.32 -15.31
CA TRP A 350 -3.95 4.04 -15.17
C TRP A 350 -4.98 3.60 -16.22
N ALA A 351 -4.56 3.45 -17.48
CA ALA A 351 -5.45 3.05 -18.57
C ALA A 351 -6.04 1.66 -18.33
N ILE A 352 -5.21 0.70 -17.91
CA ILE A 352 -5.64 -0.68 -17.62
C ILE A 352 -6.64 -0.71 -16.47
N VAL A 353 -6.33 -0.04 -15.36
CA VAL A 353 -7.22 0.02 -14.18
C VAL A 353 -8.52 0.73 -14.52
N THR A 354 -8.46 1.85 -15.24
CA THR A 354 -9.66 2.60 -15.66
C THR A 354 -10.57 1.79 -16.56
N PHE A 355 -9.98 0.91 -17.38
CA PHE A 355 -10.73 0.01 -18.23
C PHE A 355 -11.38 -1.12 -17.43
N PHE A 356 -10.60 -1.88 -16.66
CA PHE A 356 -11.10 -3.10 -16.02
C PHE A 356 -11.89 -2.85 -14.73
N ASN A 357 -11.54 -1.87 -13.89
CA ASN A 357 -12.19 -1.69 -12.58
C ASN A 357 -13.70 -1.42 -12.68
N PRO A 358 -14.17 -0.45 -13.49
CA PRO A 358 -15.62 -0.23 -13.62
C PRO A 358 -16.34 -1.41 -14.28
N LEU A 359 -15.68 -2.08 -15.25
CA LEU A 359 -16.25 -3.24 -15.94
C LEU A 359 -16.46 -4.42 -14.99
N ILE A 360 -15.43 -4.83 -14.24
CA ILE A 360 -15.59 -5.93 -13.29
C ILE A 360 -16.57 -5.55 -12.17
N GLY A 361 -16.60 -4.29 -11.75
CA GLY A 361 -17.57 -3.79 -10.77
C GLY A 361 -19.01 -3.95 -11.26
N LEU A 362 -19.27 -3.65 -12.53
CA LEU A 362 -20.59 -3.87 -13.14
C LEU A 362 -20.87 -5.37 -13.34
N LEU A 363 -19.87 -6.16 -13.76
CA LEU A 363 -20.00 -7.60 -13.93
C LEU A 363 -20.38 -8.30 -12.62
N ASN A 364 -19.83 -7.85 -11.49
CA ASN A 364 -20.21 -8.36 -10.17
C ASN A 364 -21.70 -8.16 -9.91
N LEU A 365 -22.30 -7.03 -10.30
CA LEU A 365 -23.75 -6.81 -10.17
C LEU A 365 -24.60 -7.72 -11.08
N CYS A 366 -24.02 -8.29 -12.12
CA CYS A 366 -24.69 -9.23 -13.02
C CYS A 366 -24.69 -10.68 -12.49
N TYR A 367 -23.79 -11.03 -11.57
CA TYR A 367 -23.59 -12.41 -11.11
C TYR A 367 -23.67 -12.59 -9.60
N MET A 368 -23.52 -11.52 -8.82
CA MET A 368 -23.58 -11.52 -7.37
C MET A 368 -24.79 -10.71 -6.92
N TYR A 369 -25.66 -11.32 -6.13
CA TYR A 369 -26.75 -10.60 -5.47
C TYR A 369 -26.19 -9.69 -4.39
N THR A 370 -26.56 -8.42 -4.41
CA THR A 370 -26.23 -7.44 -3.36
C THR A 370 -27.21 -7.50 -2.19
N CYS A 371 -27.95 -8.61 -2.03
CA CYS A 371 -28.97 -8.75 -1.01
C CYS A 371 -28.36 -8.97 0.38
N PHE A 372 -29.17 -8.74 1.42
CA PHE A 372 -28.73 -8.98 2.79
C PHE A 372 -29.15 -10.37 3.22
N ILE A 373 -28.20 -11.25 3.53
CA ILE A 373 -28.52 -12.48 4.24
C ILE A 373 -28.69 -12.10 5.70
N SER A 374 -29.93 -12.03 6.18
CA SER A 374 -30.23 -11.61 7.54
C SER A 374 -30.32 -12.81 8.47
N ILE A 375 -29.47 -12.80 9.50
CA ILE A 375 -29.45 -13.81 10.55
C ILE A 375 -30.01 -13.21 11.84
N VAL A 376 -30.79 -13.98 12.58
CA VAL A 376 -31.26 -13.61 13.91
C VAL A 376 -30.42 -14.30 14.96
N PHE A 377 -29.88 -13.54 15.91
CA PHE A 377 -29.25 -14.12 17.10
C PHE A 377 -30.06 -13.74 18.34
N PHE A 378 -30.57 -14.74 19.06
CA PHE A 378 -31.27 -14.52 20.31
C PHE A 378 -30.25 -14.40 21.46
N ALA A 379 -30.03 -13.17 21.91
CA ALA A 379 -29.10 -12.87 22.98
C ALA A 379 -29.76 -13.14 24.34
N SER A 380 -29.29 -14.18 25.04
CA SER A 380 -29.72 -14.47 26.42
C SER A 380 -29.03 -13.58 27.47
N LYS A 381 -27.91 -12.96 27.10
CA LYS A 381 -27.12 -12.07 27.96
C LYS A 381 -26.85 -10.75 27.26
N THR A 382 -26.57 -9.72 28.05
CA THR A 382 -26.35 -8.35 27.58
C THR A 382 -24.88 -7.92 27.60
N ASP A 383 -23.97 -8.79 28.06
CA ASP A 383 -22.56 -8.47 28.21
C ASP A 383 -21.84 -8.39 26.86
N LEU A 384 -20.95 -7.40 26.73
CA LEU A 384 -20.24 -7.10 25.48
C LEU A 384 -19.41 -8.31 25.00
N ALA A 385 -18.79 -9.06 25.92
CA ALA A 385 -17.97 -10.22 25.59
C ALA A 385 -18.80 -11.36 24.96
N TYR A 386 -19.96 -11.69 25.52
CA TYR A 386 -20.90 -12.67 24.99
C TYR A 386 -21.39 -12.28 23.60
N LEU A 387 -21.82 -11.02 23.44
CA LEU A 387 -22.27 -10.51 22.15
C LEU A 387 -21.13 -10.54 21.11
N ASN A 388 -19.91 -10.15 21.50
CA ASN A 388 -18.74 -10.21 20.64
C ASN A 388 -18.43 -11.65 20.19
N LYS A 389 -18.45 -12.62 21.10
CA LYS A 389 -18.26 -14.05 20.77
C LYS A 389 -19.32 -14.56 19.81
N SER A 390 -20.57 -14.14 19.96
CA SER A 390 -21.66 -14.54 19.05
C SER A 390 -21.46 -14.01 17.64
N ILE A 391 -20.98 -12.78 17.50
CA ILE A 391 -20.68 -12.18 16.20
C ILE A 391 -19.46 -12.81 15.56
N LEU A 392 -18.41 -13.11 16.33
CA LEU A 392 -17.25 -13.84 15.83
C LEU A 392 -17.66 -15.21 15.28
N TYR A 393 -18.47 -15.97 16.04
CA TYR A 393 -18.98 -17.26 15.56
C TYR A 393 -19.76 -17.10 14.24
N ILE A 394 -20.72 -16.17 14.18
CA ILE A 394 -21.54 -15.96 12.99
C ILE A 394 -20.68 -15.55 11.80
N ARG A 395 -19.73 -14.62 11.99
CA ARG A 395 -18.81 -14.18 10.94
C ARG A 395 -17.96 -15.33 10.40
N ASP A 396 -17.49 -16.21 11.28
CA ASP A 396 -16.54 -17.27 10.92
C ASP A 396 -17.25 -18.50 10.33
N ASN A 397 -18.57 -18.67 10.55
CA ASN A 397 -19.32 -19.87 10.15
C ASN A 397 -20.52 -19.62 9.23
N GLU A 398 -20.98 -18.37 9.08
CA GLU A 398 -22.18 -18.05 8.31
C GLU A 398 -21.91 -16.95 7.28
N GLN A 399 -22.43 -17.14 6.07
CA GLN A 399 -22.40 -16.10 5.04
C GLN A 399 -23.50 -15.07 5.33
N THR A 400 -23.19 -14.05 6.11
CA THR A 400 -24.12 -12.95 6.43
C THR A 400 -23.43 -11.59 6.47
N ASN A 401 -24.18 -10.55 6.08
CA ASN A 401 -23.81 -9.15 6.20
C ASN A 401 -24.78 -8.38 7.10
N TRP A 402 -25.78 -9.05 7.71
CA TRP A 402 -26.77 -8.42 8.58
C TRP A 402 -27.20 -9.34 9.71
N VAL A 403 -26.80 -9.03 10.94
CA VAL A 403 -27.23 -9.72 12.15
C VAL A 403 -28.28 -8.89 12.88
N ARG A 404 -29.40 -9.52 13.23
CA ARG A 404 -30.46 -8.96 14.07
C ARG A 404 -30.35 -9.60 15.44
N MET A 405 -29.79 -8.87 16.39
CA MET A 405 -29.73 -9.28 17.78
C MET A 405 -31.10 -9.10 18.41
N VAL A 406 -31.75 -10.20 18.74
CA VAL A 406 -33.03 -10.20 19.45
C VAL A 406 -32.80 -10.45 20.92
N HIS A 407 -33.36 -9.60 21.78
CA HIS A 407 -33.36 -9.81 23.21
C HIS A 407 -34.79 -9.78 23.76
N CYS A 408 -35.20 -10.88 24.40
CA CYS A 408 -36.49 -11.00 25.06
C CYS A 408 -36.38 -10.55 26.51
N TYR A 409 -37.28 -9.67 26.96
CA TYR A 409 -37.29 -9.13 28.33
C TYR A 409 -38.71 -9.12 28.91
N THR A 410 -38.87 -9.38 30.21
CA THR A 410 -40.19 -9.41 30.88
C THR A 410 -40.58 -8.07 31.51
N ASN A 411 -39.61 -7.37 32.09
CA ASN A 411 -39.82 -6.10 32.79
C ASN A 411 -39.42 -4.92 31.88
N GLU A 412 -38.28 -4.28 32.17
CA GLU A 412 -37.75 -3.16 31.39
C GLU A 412 -36.65 -3.61 30.41
N PRO A 413 -36.53 -2.95 29.25
CA PRO A 413 -35.46 -3.24 28.31
C PRO A 413 -34.10 -2.87 28.94
N PRO A 414 -33.05 -3.72 28.78
CA PRO A 414 -31.76 -3.43 29.40
C PRO A 414 -31.15 -2.15 28.82
N ALA A 415 -30.93 -1.14 29.67
CA ALA A 415 -30.45 0.18 29.26
C ALA A 415 -29.06 0.15 28.58
N GLU A 416 -28.20 -0.80 28.96
CA GLU A 416 -26.85 -0.95 28.40
C GLU A 416 -26.81 -1.76 27.10
N LEU A 417 -27.82 -2.57 26.81
CA LEU A 417 -27.80 -3.47 25.66
C LEU A 417 -27.71 -2.69 24.35
N ALA A 418 -28.48 -1.60 24.21
CA ALA A 418 -28.42 -0.75 23.03
C ALA A 418 -27.03 -0.14 22.82
N LYS A 419 -26.35 0.27 23.90
CA LYS A 419 -24.98 0.80 23.85
C LYS A 419 -23.99 -0.29 23.43
N ASN A 420 -24.09 -1.48 24.02
CA ASN A 420 -23.22 -2.62 23.71
C ASN A 420 -23.37 -3.08 22.26
N VAL A 421 -24.61 -3.18 21.75
CA VAL A 421 -24.85 -3.51 20.34
C VAL A 421 -24.29 -2.42 19.42
N ALA A 422 -24.46 -1.14 19.74
CA ALA A 422 -23.90 -0.05 18.94
C ALA A 422 -22.36 -0.04 18.93
N ILE A 423 -21.70 -0.46 20.02
CA ILE A 423 -20.25 -0.65 20.05
C ILE A 423 -19.85 -1.78 19.10
N ILE A 424 -20.55 -2.91 19.16
CA ILE A 424 -20.25 -4.07 18.31
C ILE A 424 -20.49 -3.75 16.83
N ASP A 425 -21.60 -3.10 16.48
CA ASP A 425 -21.88 -2.64 15.11
C ASP A 425 -20.71 -1.80 14.54
N ARG A 426 -20.14 -0.90 15.37
CA ARG A 426 -18.95 -0.12 14.99
C ARG A 426 -17.66 -0.93 14.90
N CYS A 427 -17.51 -1.99 15.71
CA CYS A 427 -16.36 -2.88 15.66
C CYS A 427 -16.36 -3.79 14.42
N TYR A 428 -17.53 -4.07 13.85
CA TYR A 428 -17.69 -4.99 12.71
C TYR A 428 -18.30 -4.29 11.49
N PRO A 429 -17.58 -3.37 10.82
CA PRO A 429 -18.14 -2.56 9.72
C PRO A 429 -18.59 -3.36 8.48
N LYS A 430 -18.22 -4.64 8.39
CA LYS A 430 -18.64 -5.57 7.32
C LYS A 430 -20.02 -6.21 7.56
N ILE A 431 -20.53 -6.13 8.79
CA ILE A 431 -21.78 -6.77 9.22
C ILE A 431 -22.61 -5.70 9.91
N ARG A 432 -23.79 -5.38 9.36
CA ARG A 432 -24.75 -4.54 10.07
C ARG A 432 -25.33 -5.29 11.25
N ILE A 433 -25.39 -4.67 12.41
CA ILE A 433 -25.92 -5.28 13.62
C ILE A 433 -27.04 -4.41 14.19
N ASP A 434 -28.27 -4.91 14.06
CA ASP A 434 -29.44 -4.24 14.62
C ASP A 434 -29.87 -4.89 15.93
N LEU A 435 -30.32 -4.08 16.89
CA LEU A 435 -30.98 -4.56 18.11
C LEU A 435 -32.50 -4.57 17.94
N ILE A 436 -33.13 -5.69 18.27
CA ILE A 436 -34.57 -5.86 18.38
C ILE A 436 -34.89 -6.30 19.81
N THR A 437 -35.56 -5.44 20.57
CA THR A 437 -36.05 -5.80 21.90
C THR A 437 -37.48 -6.29 21.82
N VAL A 438 -37.78 -7.40 22.48
CA VAL A 438 -39.10 -8.04 22.46
C VAL A 438 -39.59 -8.20 23.88
N GLN A 439 -40.72 -7.57 24.21
CA GLN A 439 -41.34 -7.74 25.53
C GLN A 439 -42.04 -9.10 25.60
N GLY A 440 -41.57 -9.96 26.50
CA GLY A 440 -42.08 -11.32 26.71
C GLY A 440 -40.97 -12.34 26.98
N GLU A 441 -41.36 -13.57 27.27
CA GLU A 441 -40.43 -14.67 27.48
C GLU A 441 -39.97 -15.29 26.15
N PHE A 442 -38.75 -15.83 26.15
CA PHE A 442 -38.21 -16.58 25.03
C PHE A 442 -38.87 -17.97 24.96
N THR A 443 -39.86 -18.11 24.07
CA THR A 443 -40.62 -19.36 23.86
C THR A 443 -40.64 -19.73 22.37
N PRO A 444 -40.91 -21.00 22.01
CA PRO A 444 -41.08 -21.40 20.61
C PRO A 444 -42.13 -20.57 19.85
N SER A 445 -43.21 -20.16 20.53
CA SER A 445 -44.24 -19.29 19.96
C SER A 445 -43.69 -17.88 19.66
N THR A 446 -42.86 -17.33 20.54
CA THR A 446 -42.17 -16.05 20.32
C THR A 446 -41.26 -16.14 19.10
N VAL A 447 -40.47 -17.21 18.98
CA VAL A 447 -39.58 -17.44 17.82
C VAL A 447 -40.37 -17.56 16.52
N GLU A 448 -41.48 -18.30 16.51
CA GLU A 448 -42.36 -18.44 15.34
C GLU A 448 -42.94 -17.08 14.90
N LYS A 449 -43.41 -16.27 15.85
CA LYS A 449 -43.92 -14.92 15.57
C LYS A 449 -42.85 -14.02 14.98
N ILE A 450 -41.63 -14.05 15.52
CA ILE A 450 -40.49 -13.26 15.02
C ILE A 450 -40.08 -13.74 13.62
N SER A 451 -40.07 -15.04 13.37
CA SER A 451 -39.79 -15.61 12.04
C SER A 451 -40.76 -15.09 10.99
N LYS A 452 -42.07 -15.10 11.30
CA LYS A 452 -43.10 -14.56 10.41
C LYS A 452 -43.01 -13.04 10.25
N LEU A 453 -42.78 -12.31 11.34
CA LEU A 453 -42.70 -10.84 11.33
C LEU A 453 -41.49 -10.35 10.51
N LEU A 454 -40.33 -10.96 10.72
CA LEU A 454 -39.09 -10.57 10.05
C LEU A 454 -38.95 -11.21 8.66
N LYS A 455 -39.81 -12.17 8.31
CA LYS A 455 -39.71 -13.02 7.12
C LYS A 455 -38.36 -13.76 7.02
N ILE A 456 -37.82 -14.16 8.18
CA ILE A 456 -36.55 -14.90 8.28
C ILE A 456 -36.88 -16.33 8.72
N PRO A 457 -36.52 -17.35 7.93
CA PRO A 457 -36.72 -18.75 8.30
C PRO A 457 -35.94 -19.15 9.56
N LYS A 458 -36.48 -20.09 10.34
CA LYS A 458 -35.90 -20.48 11.64
C LYS A 458 -34.48 -21.04 11.56
N ASN A 459 -34.09 -21.64 10.43
CA ASN A 459 -32.72 -22.12 10.18
C ASN A 459 -31.67 -21.02 10.07
N PHE A 460 -32.09 -19.75 9.91
CA PHE A 460 -31.23 -18.56 9.99
C PHE A 460 -31.32 -17.88 11.37
N MET A 461 -31.87 -18.57 12.36
CA MET A 461 -31.95 -18.08 13.73
C MET A 461 -31.05 -18.92 14.64
N PHE A 462 -30.34 -18.23 15.53
CA PHE A 462 -29.33 -18.83 16.39
C PHE A 462 -29.58 -18.49 17.85
N ILE A 463 -29.32 -19.46 18.72
CA ILE A 463 -29.29 -19.30 20.17
C ILE A 463 -27.95 -19.80 20.71
N ALA A 464 -27.47 -19.20 21.80
CA ALA A 464 -26.36 -19.80 22.52
C ALA A 464 -26.79 -21.13 23.15
N CYS A 465 -25.89 -22.13 23.12
CA CYS A 465 -26.17 -23.43 23.69
C CYS A 465 -26.62 -23.30 25.16
N PRO A 466 -27.83 -23.77 25.52
CA PRO A 466 -28.30 -23.70 26.90
C PRO A 466 -27.43 -24.58 27.81
N LYS A 467 -27.05 -24.07 28.99
CA LYS A 467 -26.20 -24.79 29.97
C LYS A 467 -26.94 -25.84 30.81
N SER A 468 -28.27 -25.89 30.72
CA SER A 468 -29.13 -26.82 31.45
C SER A 468 -30.28 -27.26 30.55
N GLN A 469 -30.89 -28.41 30.83
CA GLN A 469 -32.17 -28.83 30.23
C GLN A 469 -33.23 -27.76 30.53
N SER A 470 -33.41 -26.81 29.60
CA SER A 470 -34.60 -25.98 29.55
C SER A 470 -35.82 -26.88 29.36
N LEU A 471 -36.95 -26.50 29.94
CA LEU A 471 -38.24 -27.23 29.84
C LEU A 471 -38.68 -27.55 28.40
N ASN A 472 -38.16 -26.81 27.42
CA ASN A 472 -38.34 -27.08 25.99
C ASN A 472 -37.02 -27.61 25.41
N GLY A 473 -37.09 -28.71 24.67
CA GLY A 473 -35.96 -29.26 23.93
C GLY A 473 -35.62 -28.38 22.73
N ILE A 474 -34.37 -28.45 22.26
CA ILE A 474 -33.93 -27.68 21.08
C ILE A 474 -34.81 -27.94 19.84
N GLY A 475 -35.36 -29.15 19.74
CA GLY A 475 -36.28 -29.56 18.68
C GLY A 475 -37.60 -28.80 18.67
N ASP A 476 -38.06 -28.32 19.83
CA ASP A 476 -39.34 -27.59 19.96
C ASP A 476 -39.29 -26.22 19.28
N PHE A 477 -38.09 -25.68 19.05
CA PHE A 477 -37.87 -24.44 18.32
C PHE A 477 -37.90 -24.62 16.80
N GLY A 478 -38.02 -25.87 16.31
CA GLY A 478 -38.40 -26.16 14.91
C GLY A 478 -37.43 -25.61 13.87
N GLY A 479 -36.12 -25.80 14.06
CA GLY A 479 -35.07 -25.44 13.10
C GLY A 479 -34.09 -24.36 13.55
N VAL A 480 -34.26 -23.77 14.74
CA VAL A 480 -33.27 -22.85 15.33
C VAL A 480 -31.96 -23.57 15.61
N ARG A 481 -30.83 -22.93 15.31
CA ARG A 481 -29.49 -23.49 15.46
C ARG A 481 -28.84 -23.06 16.77
N CYS A 482 -28.07 -23.96 17.37
CA CYS A 482 -27.26 -23.66 18.55
C CYS A 482 -25.84 -23.26 18.16
N ILE A 483 -25.31 -22.26 18.85
CA ILE A 483 -23.90 -21.88 18.77
C ILE A 483 -23.24 -22.05 20.14
N THR A 484 -22.02 -22.56 20.14
CA THR A 484 -21.25 -22.72 21.37
C THR A 484 -20.31 -21.53 21.50
N LEU A 485 -20.53 -20.73 22.54
CA LEU A 485 -19.72 -19.56 22.85
C LEU A 485 -18.71 -19.97 23.93
N MET A 486 -17.58 -20.57 23.51
CA MET A 486 -16.46 -20.90 24.41
C MET A 486 -15.74 -19.65 24.88
#